data_AF-A0A2Y9QJW8-F1
#
_entry.id   AF-A0A2Y9QJW8-F1
#
_cell.length_a   1.000
_cell.length_b   1.000
_cell.length_c   1.000
_cell.angle_alpha   90.00
_cell.angle_beta   90.00
_cell.angle_gamma   90.00
#
_symmetry.space_group_name_H-M   'P 1'
#
loop_
_entity.id
_entity.type
_entity.pdbx_description
1 polymer ?
#
loop_
_entity_poly.entity_id
_entity_poly.type
_entity_poly.pdbx_seq_one_letter_code
_entity_poly.pdbx_strand_id
1 'polypeptide(L)'
;MELQKEARTPRDPVARLPGASRSQKPDEEERREGGSAPAATALDAEADGASADGLWELPVEPAERRPECSRCSRPQKVCLCPFLPVHPLHISTHLYIIQHPAEENKVLRTVPLLAACLPQDKCKVKIGRRFSEERDPELSTVCRKSDTLILYPGAEAANLEEFILDSPIYPSTIIIIDGTWSQAKDIFYKNSLFRLPKQVNYHMCSSHMWQSRSRQEEKTLLRPLQALCSFQLQHGAQIRLSKEHLLKNGLYPKPMPKNKRKLRKMELLMNSIKI
;
A
#
# COMPACT_ATOMS: atom_id res chain seq x y z
N MET A 1 12.89 -34.79 -46.38
CA MET A 1 13.03 -36.19 -45.92
C MET A 1 12.44 -36.22 -44.53
N GLU A 2 11.12 -36.34 -44.49
CA GLU A 2 10.30 -36.43 -43.28
C GLU A 2 10.40 -37.84 -42.71
N LEU A 3 10.38 -37.96 -41.38
CA LEU A 3 10.03 -39.18 -40.68
C LEU A 3 8.89 -38.85 -39.72
N GLN A 4 7.69 -39.28 -40.14
CA GLN A 4 6.51 -39.41 -39.30
C GLN A 4 6.66 -40.61 -38.36
N LYS A 5 6.06 -40.53 -37.16
CA LYS A 5 5.04 -41.47 -36.62
C LYS A 5 4.73 -41.15 -35.14
N GLU A 6 3.50 -40.65 -34.88
CA GLU A 6 2.36 -41.36 -34.25
C GLU A 6 2.46 -41.41 -32.70
N ALA A 7 1.72 -40.59 -31.94
CA ALA A 7 0.28 -40.61 -31.63
C ALA A 7 -0.10 -41.50 -30.42
N ARG A 8 -0.61 -40.87 -29.34
CA ARG A 8 -1.76 -41.34 -28.52
C ARG A 8 -2.14 -40.36 -27.38
N THR A 9 -3.34 -39.81 -27.48
CA THR A 9 -4.25 -39.35 -26.39
C THR A 9 -5.36 -40.43 -26.28
N PRO A 10 -6.34 -40.49 -25.32
CA PRO A 10 -6.80 -39.48 -24.36
C PRO A 10 -7.34 -39.97 -22.97
N ARG A 11 -7.89 -39.03 -22.18
CA ARG A 11 -9.01 -39.10 -21.18
C ARG A 11 -8.68 -38.86 -19.68
N ASP A 12 -8.75 -37.59 -19.24
CA ASP A 12 -9.80 -36.94 -18.40
C ASP A 12 -10.45 -37.66 -17.18
N PRO A 13 -11.10 -36.94 -16.21
CA PRO A 13 -10.51 -36.41 -14.97
C PRO A 13 -11.25 -36.91 -13.70
N VAL A 14 -10.66 -36.73 -12.50
CA VAL A 14 -11.39 -36.95 -11.23
C VAL A 14 -11.29 -35.72 -10.35
N ALA A 15 -12.46 -35.09 -10.16
CA ALA A 15 -12.74 -34.04 -9.19
C ALA A 15 -12.73 -34.58 -7.76
N ARG A 16 -12.31 -33.76 -6.78
CA ARG A 16 -12.91 -33.73 -5.44
C ARG A 16 -12.62 -32.42 -4.69
N LEU A 17 -13.73 -31.86 -4.19
CA LEU A 17 -13.92 -30.62 -3.43
C LEU A 17 -13.45 -30.73 -1.96
N PRO A 18 -13.41 -29.62 -1.19
CA PRO A 18 -12.62 -29.47 0.03
C PRO A 18 -13.38 -29.89 1.30
N GLY A 19 -12.65 -30.50 2.25
CA GLY A 19 -13.14 -30.83 3.58
C GLY A 19 -12.80 -29.74 4.60
N ALA A 20 -13.84 -29.16 5.20
CA ALA A 20 -13.75 -28.39 6.43
C ALA A 20 -13.42 -29.31 7.60
N SER A 21 -12.56 -28.87 8.54
CA SER A 21 -12.48 -29.46 9.87
C SER A 21 -12.17 -28.41 10.92
N ARG A 22 -13.28 -28.03 11.55
CA ARG A 22 -13.49 -27.48 12.89
C ARG A 22 -12.62 -28.23 13.92
N SER A 23 -11.87 -27.50 14.75
CA SER A 23 -11.21 -28.06 15.94
C SER A 23 -11.69 -27.30 17.18
N GLN A 24 -12.22 -28.08 18.12
CA GLN A 24 -12.79 -27.69 19.40
C GLN A 24 -11.71 -27.38 20.45
N LYS A 25 -12.11 -26.63 21.49
CA LYS A 25 -11.38 -26.35 22.74
C LYS A 25 -11.08 -27.62 23.55
N PRO A 26 -10.21 -27.49 24.57
CA PRO A 26 -10.47 -28.11 25.87
C PRO A 26 -10.64 -27.06 27.00
N ASP A 27 -11.52 -27.41 27.93
CA ASP A 27 -11.80 -26.78 29.21
C ASP A 27 -10.68 -27.03 30.24
N GLU A 28 -10.49 -26.10 31.18
CA GLU A 28 -9.97 -26.39 32.51
C GLU A 28 -10.86 -25.72 33.56
N GLU A 29 -11.26 -26.56 34.51
CA GLU A 29 -12.20 -26.40 35.60
C GLU A 29 -11.49 -25.86 36.85
N GLU A 30 -12.08 -24.88 37.55
CA GLU A 30 -11.80 -24.73 38.98
C GLU A 30 -13.06 -24.32 39.76
N ARG A 31 -13.39 -25.18 40.73
CA ARG A 31 -14.48 -25.14 41.71
C ARG A 31 -14.46 -23.91 42.60
N ARG A 32 -15.64 -23.50 43.11
CA ARG A 32 -15.91 -23.29 44.55
C ARG A 32 -17.42 -23.15 44.86
N GLU A 33 -17.80 -23.71 45.99
CA GLU A 33 -19.14 -23.96 46.52
C GLU A 33 -19.81 -22.76 47.22
N GLY A 34 -21.12 -22.90 47.48
CA GLY A 34 -21.92 -22.16 48.48
C GLY A 34 -22.86 -21.13 47.84
N GLY A 35 -24.17 -21.06 48.07
CA GLY A 35 -25.05 -21.65 49.08
C GLY A 35 -26.20 -20.65 49.35
N SER A 36 -27.45 -21.11 49.13
CA SER A 36 -28.74 -20.60 49.63
C SER A 36 -29.28 -19.23 49.18
N ALA A 37 -30.54 -19.26 48.71
CA ALA A 37 -31.47 -18.12 48.63
C ALA A 37 -32.00 -17.74 50.04
N PRO A 38 -32.72 -16.61 50.25
CA PRO A 38 -34.10 -16.45 49.75
C PRO A 38 -34.51 -15.03 49.31
N ALA A 39 -35.73 -14.96 48.78
CA ALA A 39 -36.43 -13.82 48.19
C ALA A 39 -36.81 -12.70 49.17
N ALA A 40 -36.94 -11.46 48.66
CA ALA A 40 -37.91 -10.47 49.13
C ALA A 40 -38.20 -9.40 48.07
N THR A 41 -39.49 -9.10 47.97
CA THR A 41 -40.24 -8.11 47.20
C THR A 41 -39.86 -6.64 47.45
N ALA A 42 -39.96 -5.79 46.42
CA ALA A 42 -40.93 -4.65 46.32
C ALA A 42 -40.40 -3.46 45.49
N LEU A 43 -41.16 -3.16 44.43
CA LEU A 43 -41.68 -1.84 44.00
C LEU A 43 -40.75 -0.65 43.71
N ASP A 44 -40.91 -0.19 42.45
CA ASP A 44 -41.03 1.18 41.96
C ASP A 44 -39.84 2.15 42.06
N ALA A 45 -39.18 2.35 40.91
CA ALA A 45 -38.62 3.64 40.52
C ALA A 45 -38.53 3.73 38.99
N GLU A 46 -39.38 4.56 38.41
CA GLU A 46 -39.28 5.07 37.04
C GLU A 46 -37.85 5.60 36.79
N ALA A 47 -37.10 4.88 35.96
CA ALA A 47 -35.83 5.34 35.44
C ALA A 47 -36.00 5.55 33.94
N ASP A 48 -36.27 6.81 33.57
CA ASP A 48 -36.03 7.30 32.21
C ASP A 48 -34.52 7.24 31.94
N GLY A 49 -34.09 6.06 31.53
CA GLY A 49 -32.72 5.74 31.22
C GLY A 49 -32.76 4.67 30.15
N ALA A 50 -32.77 5.09 28.88
CA ALA A 50 -32.61 4.20 27.74
C ALA A 50 -31.27 3.47 27.86
N SER A 51 -31.26 2.36 28.59
CA SER A 51 -30.07 1.55 28.79
C SER A 51 -29.77 0.83 27.49
N ALA A 52 -28.56 1.01 26.99
CA ALA A 52 -28.07 0.34 25.78
C ALA A 52 -27.78 -1.16 26.01
N ASP A 53 -28.18 -1.72 27.15
CA ASP A 53 -27.87 -3.08 27.61
C ASP A 53 -28.45 -4.20 26.73
N GLY A 54 -29.29 -3.89 25.72
CA GLY A 54 -29.81 -4.86 24.75
C GLY A 54 -29.27 -4.71 23.31
N LEU A 55 -28.42 -3.72 23.03
CA LEU A 55 -27.94 -3.45 21.65
C LEU A 55 -26.99 -4.52 21.10
N TRP A 56 -26.35 -5.31 21.98
CA TRP A 56 -25.46 -6.41 21.59
C TRP A 56 -26.22 -7.73 21.33
N GLU A 57 -27.49 -7.82 21.74
CA GLU A 57 -28.36 -8.97 21.51
C GLU A 57 -29.08 -8.91 20.15
N LEU A 58 -29.01 -7.77 19.46
CA LEU A 58 -29.57 -7.64 18.12
C LEU A 58 -28.84 -8.62 17.18
N PRO A 59 -29.58 -9.51 16.47
CA PRO A 59 -28.97 -10.42 15.53
C PRO A 59 -28.19 -9.63 14.48
N VAL A 60 -26.87 -9.79 14.49
CA VAL A 60 -26.02 -9.27 13.43
C VAL A 60 -26.32 -10.12 12.20
N GLU A 61 -27.22 -9.64 11.36
CA GLU A 61 -27.47 -10.21 10.04
C GLU A 61 -26.11 -10.37 9.34
N PRO A 62 -25.70 -11.60 8.98
CA PRO A 62 -24.41 -11.84 8.35
C PRO A 62 -24.40 -11.14 7.00
N ALA A 63 -23.84 -9.92 6.98
CA ALA A 63 -23.69 -9.16 5.77
C ALA A 63 -22.72 -9.88 4.83
N GLU A 64 -23.18 -10.24 3.64
CA GLU A 64 -22.34 -10.85 2.63
C GLU A 64 -21.14 -9.95 2.32
N ARG A 65 -19.93 -10.51 2.39
CA ARG A 65 -18.73 -9.77 2.03
C ARG A 65 -18.79 -9.46 0.53
N ARG A 66 -18.49 -8.21 0.19
CA ARG A 66 -18.38 -7.79 -1.21
C ARG A 66 -17.37 -8.68 -1.94
N PRO A 67 -17.65 -9.10 -3.19
CA PRO A 67 -16.74 -9.94 -3.93
C PRO A 67 -15.42 -9.19 -4.21
N GLU A 68 -14.31 -9.89 -4.07
CA GLU A 68 -12.95 -9.37 -4.27
C GLU A 68 -12.33 -9.88 -5.58
N CYS A 69 -11.42 -9.09 -6.16
CA CYS A 69 -10.67 -9.48 -7.34
C CYS A 69 -9.60 -10.51 -6.97
N SER A 70 -9.53 -11.64 -7.69
CA SER A 70 -8.50 -12.66 -7.48
C SER A 70 -7.07 -12.19 -7.76
N ARG A 71 -6.89 -11.13 -8.56
CA ARG A 71 -5.56 -10.59 -8.94
C ARG A 71 -5.01 -9.57 -7.94
N CYS A 72 -5.83 -8.68 -7.39
CA CYS A 72 -5.39 -7.59 -6.51
C CYS A 72 -6.08 -7.51 -5.14
N SER A 73 -7.04 -8.40 -4.88
CA SER A 73 -7.87 -8.45 -3.67
C SER A 73 -8.67 -7.17 -3.37
N ARG A 74 -8.82 -6.27 -4.36
CA ARG A 74 -9.72 -5.12 -4.23
C ARG A 74 -11.17 -5.54 -4.44
N PRO A 75 -12.16 -4.88 -3.81
CA PRO A 75 -13.56 -5.12 -4.13
C PRO A 75 -13.82 -4.92 -5.63
N GLN A 76 -14.57 -5.82 -6.25
CA GLN A 76 -14.75 -5.85 -7.71
C GLN A 76 -15.22 -4.51 -8.28
N LYS A 77 -16.14 -3.81 -7.59
CA LYS A 77 -16.70 -2.51 -8.02
C LYS A 77 -15.66 -1.39 -8.16
N VAL A 78 -14.51 -1.48 -7.50
CA VAL A 78 -13.43 -0.47 -7.52
C VAL A 78 -12.09 -1.06 -7.95
N CYS A 79 -12.14 -2.22 -8.60
CA CYS A 79 -10.97 -2.92 -9.10
C CYS A 79 -10.38 -2.17 -10.31
N LEU A 80 -9.05 -2.04 -10.34
CA LEU A 80 -8.33 -1.43 -11.46
C LEU A 80 -7.71 -2.43 -12.43
N CYS A 81 -7.73 -3.73 -12.10
CA CYS A 81 -7.15 -4.77 -12.95
C CYS A 81 -7.64 -4.77 -14.41
N PRO A 82 -8.91 -4.47 -14.72
CA PRO A 82 -9.38 -4.40 -16.11
C PRO A 82 -8.71 -3.31 -16.96
N PHE A 83 -8.17 -2.26 -16.33
CA PHE A 83 -7.53 -1.14 -17.02
C PHE A 83 -6.00 -1.24 -17.05
N LEU A 84 -5.43 -2.24 -16.35
CA LEU A 84 -3.99 -2.49 -16.37
C LEU A 84 -3.56 -3.01 -17.76
N PRO A 85 -2.27 -2.90 -18.10
CA PRO A 85 -1.72 -3.51 -19.30
C PRO A 85 -2.10 -5.00 -19.40
N VAL A 86 -2.51 -5.43 -20.61
CA VAL A 86 -2.84 -6.84 -20.90
C VAL A 86 -1.60 -7.73 -20.74
N HIS A 87 -0.43 -7.20 -21.13
CA HIS A 87 0.86 -7.85 -20.96
C HIS A 87 1.73 -7.06 -19.98
N PRO A 88 2.54 -7.74 -19.14
CA PRO A 88 3.50 -7.07 -18.27
C PRO A 88 4.43 -6.14 -19.04
N LEU A 89 4.77 -5.01 -18.43
CA LEU A 89 5.66 -4.02 -19.01
C LEU A 89 7.10 -4.52 -18.94
N HIS A 90 7.77 -4.50 -20.08
CA HIS A 90 9.16 -4.90 -20.13
C HIS A 90 10.04 -3.82 -19.49
N ILE A 91 10.72 -4.16 -18.40
CA ILE A 91 11.66 -3.27 -17.71
C ILE A 91 13.02 -3.94 -17.53
N SER A 92 14.09 -3.17 -17.72
CA SER A 92 15.46 -3.62 -17.48
C SER A 92 15.80 -3.65 -15.99
N THR A 93 15.31 -2.66 -15.24
CA THR A 93 15.52 -2.47 -13.81
C THR A 93 14.63 -3.38 -12.95
N HIS A 94 15.15 -3.84 -11.81
CA HIS A 94 14.40 -4.58 -10.80
C HIS A 94 13.83 -3.60 -9.76
N LEU A 95 12.59 -3.84 -9.35
CA LEU A 95 11.92 -3.08 -8.31
C LEU A 95 11.89 -3.88 -7.00
N TYR A 96 12.39 -3.26 -5.94
CA TYR A 96 12.34 -3.77 -4.58
C TYR A 96 11.43 -2.89 -3.73
N ILE A 97 10.25 -3.38 -3.38
CA ILE A 97 9.25 -2.64 -2.61
C ILE A 97 9.34 -3.08 -1.15
N ILE A 98 9.73 -2.15 -0.28
CA ILE A 98 9.74 -2.33 1.17
C ILE A 98 8.42 -1.79 1.72
N GLN A 99 7.47 -2.68 1.99
CA GLN A 99 6.12 -2.31 2.38
C GLN A 99 5.93 -2.33 3.90
N HIS A 100 5.36 -1.26 4.44
CA HIS A 100 5.00 -1.22 5.85
C HIS A 100 3.82 -2.19 6.15
N PRO A 101 3.83 -2.96 7.26
CA PRO A 101 2.77 -3.95 7.55
C PRO A 101 1.34 -3.38 7.62
N ALA A 102 1.20 -2.12 8.01
CA ALA A 102 -0.11 -1.45 8.03
C ALA A 102 -0.66 -1.13 6.62
N GLU A 103 0.18 -1.11 5.58
CA GLU A 103 -0.27 -0.90 4.19
C GLU A 103 -0.80 -2.20 3.59
N GLU A 104 -0.24 -3.35 3.98
CA GLU A 104 -0.70 -4.66 3.53
C GLU A 104 -2.18 -4.92 3.86
N ASN A 105 -2.70 -4.34 4.94
CA ASN A 105 -4.08 -4.56 5.37
C ASN A 105 -5.06 -3.52 4.83
N LYS A 106 -4.61 -2.56 4.00
CA LYS A 106 -5.51 -1.58 3.41
C LYS A 106 -6.38 -2.23 2.33
N VAL A 107 -7.61 -1.75 2.15
CA VAL A 107 -8.50 -2.26 1.10
C VAL A 107 -8.07 -1.80 -0.30
N LEU A 108 -7.49 -0.60 -0.42
CA LEU A 108 -7.10 0.03 -1.69
C LEU A 108 -5.59 0.03 -1.91
N ARG A 109 -4.97 -1.15 -1.88
CA ARG A 109 -3.51 -1.31 -2.01
C ARG A 109 -3.06 -1.06 -3.44
N THR A 110 -1.91 -0.41 -3.58
CA THR A 110 -1.28 -0.08 -4.87
C THR A 110 -0.24 -1.12 -5.26
N VAL A 111 0.46 -1.70 -4.29
CA VAL A 111 1.52 -2.69 -4.53
C VAL A 111 1.05 -3.89 -5.37
N PRO A 112 -0.11 -4.55 -5.09
CA PRO A 112 -0.57 -5.65 -5.94
C PRO A 112 -0.88 -5.23 -7.38
N LEU A 113 -1.34 -3.99 -7.59
CA LEU A 113 -1.59 -3.47 -8.94
C LEU A 113 -0.28 -3.25 -9.69
N LEU A 114 0.71 -2.62 -9.04
CA LEU A 114 2.03 -2.39 -9.63
C LEU A 114 2.73 -3.70 -9.96
N ALA A 115 2.78 -4.65 -9.02
CA ALA A 115 3.39 -5.96 -9.22
C ALA A 115 2.73 -6.70 -10.40
N ALA A 116 1.42 -6.55 -10.57
CA ALA A 116 0.70 -7.17 -11.67
C ALA A 116 0.97 -6.56 -13.05
N CYS A 117 1.52 -5.34 -13.11
CA CYS A 117 1.94 -4.69 -14.35
C CYS A 117 3.37 -5.08 -14.77
N LEU A 118 4.10 -5.84 -13.97
CA LEU A 118 5.51 -6.12 -14.15
C LEU A 118 5.78 -7.63 -14.26
N PRO A 119 6.89 -8.04 -14.90
CA PRO A 119 7.35 -9.42 -14.85
C PRO A 119 7.57 -9.87 -13.41
N GLN A 120 7.24 -11.12 -13.08
CA GLN A 120 7.30 -11.64 -11.71
C GLN A 120 8.71 -11.61 -11.11
N ASP A 121 9.74 -11.76 -11.95
CA ASP A 121 11.15 -11.69 -11.60
C ASP A 121 11.65 -10.25 -11.40
N LYS A 122 10.91 -9.25 -11.90
CA LYS A 122 11.31 -7.84 -11.87
C LYS A 122 10.73 -7.04 -10.71
N CYS A 123 9.81 -7.58 -9.92
CA CYS A 123 9.20 -6.88 -8.79
C CYS A 123 9.18 -7.75 -7.54
N LYS A 124 10.04 -7.43 -6.56
CA LYS A 124 10.08 -8.10 -5.26
C LYS A 124 9.49 -7.23 -4.17
N VAL A 125 8.54 -7.77 -3.41
CA VAL A 125 7.91 -7.09 -2.27
C VAL A 125 8.37 -7.72 -0.97
N LYS A 126 8.81 -6.91 -0.01
CA LYS A 126 9.17 -7.33 1.35
C LYS A 126 8.40 -6.53 2.37
N ILE A 127 7.69 -7.22 3.24
CA ILE A 127 6.82 -6.61 4.24
C ILE A 127 7.53 -6.58 5.58
N GLY A 128 7.65 -5.41 6.18
CA GLY A 128 8.32 -5.29 7.47
C GLY A 128 8.69 -3.88 7.87
N ARG A 129 9.18 -3.77 9.11
CA ARG A 129 9.69 -2.50 9.67
C ARG A 129 11.19 -2.53 9.92
N ARG A 130 11.77 -3.72 10.07
CA ARG A 130 13.17 -3.92 10.45
C ARG A 130 13.79 -5.06 9.64
N PHE A 131 14.87 -4.74 8.95
CA PHE A 131 15.66 -5.59 8.08
C PHE A 131 17.11 -5.49 8.56
N SER A 132 17.76 -6.64 8.64
CA SER A 132 19.18 -6.73 8.97
C SER A 132 19.80 -7.81 8.10
N GLU A 133 21.12 -7.87 8.05
CA GLU A 133 21.83 -8.84 7.23
C GLU A 133 21.51 -10.30 7.62
N GLU A 134 21.26 -10.55 8.91
CA GLU A 134 20.91 -11.89 9.41
C GLU A 134 19.47 -12.26 9.07
N ARG A 135 18.53 -11.30 9.17
CA ARG A 135 17.11 -11.54 8.88
C ARG A 135 16.83 -11.57 7.38
N ASP A 136 17.61 -10.85 6.60
CA ASP A 136 17.42 -10.71 5.17
C ASP A 136 18.75 -10.53 4.41
N PRO A 137 19.48 -11.64 4.18
CA PRO A 137 20.75 -11.61 3.46
C PRO A 137 20.63 -11.13 2.01
N GLU A 138 19.50 -11.45 1.38
CA GLU A 138 19.23 -11.05 0.00
C GLU A 138 19.07 -9.53 -0.12
N LEU A 139 18.28 -8.92 0.78
CA LEU A 139 18.11 -7.46 0.78
C LEU A 139 19.42 -6.76 1.14
N SER A 140 20.21 -7.31 2.08
CA SER A 140 21.57 -6.81 2.37
C SER A 140 22.43 -6.79 1.11
N THR A 141 22.44 -7.91 0.37
CA THR A 141 23.21 -8.05 -0.89
C THR A 141 22.77 -7.01 -1.92
N VAL A 142 21.47 -6.81 -2.10
CA VAL A 142 20.92 -5.79 -3.00
C VAL A 142 21.36 -4.39 -2.57
N CYS A 143 21.25 -4.05 -1.28
CA CYS A 143 21.63 -2.73 -0.78
C CYS A 143 23.12 -2.40 -0.94
N ARG A 144 24.00 -3.41 -1.03
CA ARG A 144 25.45 -3.23 -1.19
C ARG A 144 25.89 -3.02 -2.64
N LYS A 145 25.04 -3.30 -3.63
CA LYS A 145 25.40 -3.11 -5.05
C LYS A 145 25.47 -1.62 -5.38
N SER A 146 26.50 -1.22 -6.14
CA SER A 146 26.73 0.17 -6.53
C SER A 146 25.70 0.72 -7.52
N ASP A 147 24.99 -0.15 -8.24
CA ASP A 147 23.94 0.18 -9.21
C ASP A 147 22.52 0.13 -8.62
N THR A 148 22.43 0.05 -7.29
CA THR A 148 21.15 0.09 -6.55
C THR A 148 20.87 1.49 -6.05
N LEU A 149 19.66 1.97 -6.35
CA LEU A 149 19.14 3.23 -5.85
C LEU A 149 18.08 2.99 -4.80
N ILE A 150 17.91 3.95 -3.90
CA ILE A 150 16.77 4.00 -2.98
C ILE A 150 16.01 5.31 -3.14
N LEU A 151 14.72 5.20 -3.44
CA LEU A 151 13.82 6.33 -3.58
C LEU A 151 13.35 6.78 -2.19
N TYR A 152 14.06 7.75 -1.62
CA TYR A 152 13.73 8.34 -0.33
C TYR A 152 14.32 9.76 -0.23
N PRO A 153 13.54 10.76 0.21
CA PRO A 153 14.04 12.12 0.31
C PRO A 153 15.02 12.26 1.48
N GLY A 154 16.20 12.83 1.20
CA GLY A 154 17.25 13.11 2.17
C GLY A 154 18.09 14.30 1.73
N ALA A 155 18.89 14.86 2.64
CA ALA A 155 19.75 16.02 2.35
C ALA A 155 20.79 15.72 1.24
N GLU A 156 21.20 14.45 1.12
CA GLU A 156 22.15 13.98 0.11
C GLU A 156 21.47 13.28 -1.08
N ALA A 157 20.13 13.32 -1.14
CA ALA A 157 19.38 12.68 -2.22
C ALA A 157 19.56 13.47 -3.51
N ALA A 158 20.10 12.81 -4.54
CA ALA A 158 20.19 13.38 -5.87
C ALA A 158 18.83 13.35 -6.56
N ASN A 159 18.60 14.22 -7.55
CA ASN A 159 17.42 14.10 -8.39
C ASN A 159 17.53 12.86 -9.29
N LEU A 160 16.46 12.06 -9.36
CA LEU A 160 16.44 10.81 -10.12
C LEU A 160 16.62 11.05 -11.63
N GLU A 161 15.96 12.07 -12.19
CA GLU A 161 16.03 12.37 -13.62
C GLU A 161 17.45 12.79 -14.02
N GLU A 162 18.05 13.71 -13.26
CA GLU A 162 19.44 14.15 -13.44
C GLU A 162 20.42 12.97 -13.30
N PHE A 163 20.24 12.14 -12.27
CA PHE A 163 21.07 10.96 -12.08
C PHE A 163 21.04 10.00 -13.27
N ILE A 164 19.86 9.76 -13.85
CA ILE A 164 19.70 8.87 -15.00
C ILE A 164 20.33 9.48 -16.27
N LEU A 165 20.35 10.80 -16.41
CA LEU A 165 20.93 11.49 -17.57
C LEU A 165 22.46 11.58 -17.51
N ASP A 166 23.02 11.82 -16.32
CA ASP A 166 24.45 12.06 -16.13
C ASP A 166 25.27 10.79 -15.87
N SER A 167 24.61 9.68 -15.47
CA SER A 167 25.29 8.42 -15.18
C SER A 167 25.47 7.56 -16.44
N PRO A 168 26.69 7.09 -16.74
CA PRO A 168 26.92 6.11 -17.82
C PRO A 168 26.35 4.72 -17.48
N ILE A 169 25.99 4.47 -16.21
CA ILE A 169 25.47 3.19 -15.72
C ILE A 169 24.01 3.37 -15.32
N TYR A 170 23.13 2.65 -16.00
CA TYR A 170 21.70 2.59 -15.66
C TYR A 170 21.49 1.71 -14.42
N PRO A 171 20.67 2.12 -13.45
CA PRO A 171 20.48 1.35 -12.23
C PRO A 171 19.84 -0.01 -12.52
N SER A 172 20.44 -1.08 -11.99
CA SER A 172 19.87 -2.43 -12.11
C SER A 172 18.73 -2.65 -11.15
N THR A 173 18.69 -1.90 -10.03
CA THR A 173 17.69 -2.06 -8.98
C THR A 173 17.28 -0.71 -8.38
N ILE A 174 15.98 -0.52 -8.15
CA ILE A 174 15.42 0.62 -7.41
C ILE A 174 14.62 0.09 -6.22
N ILE A 175 14.97 0.56 -5.03
CA ILE A 175 14.27 0.29 -3.78
C ILE A 175 13.24 1.41 -3.53
N ILE A 176 11.99 1.04 -3.27
CA ILE A 176 10.89 1.95 -2.96
C ILE A 176 10.31 1.57 -1.60
N ILE A 177 10.03 2.56 -0.74
CA ILE A 177 9.39 2.33 0.56
C ILE A 177 7.90 2.67 0.44
N ASP A 178 7.04 1.65 0.57
CA ASP A 178 5.58 1.80 0.54
C ASP A 178 5.02 2.03 1.95
N GLY A 179 4.46 3.21 2.16
CA GLY A 179 3.94 3.67 3.44
C GLY A 179 3.58 5.15 3.44
N THR A 180 2.78 5.57 4.41
CA THR A 180 2.66 6.99 4.77
C THR A 180 4.03 7.58 5.10
N TRP A 181 4.18 8.89 4.98
CA TRP A 181 5.43 9.59 5.31
C TRP A 181 6.05 9.19 6.66
N SER A 182 5.21 9.04 7.70
CA SER A 182 5.70 8.63 9.02
C SER A 182 6.18 7.18 9.05
N GLN A 183 5.51 6.28 8.32
CA GLN A 183 5.88 4.87 8.24
C GLN A 183 7.14 4.67 7.39
N ALA A 184 7.21 5.31 6.22
CA ALA A 184 8.37 5.25 5.37
C ALA A 184 9.61 5.81 6.08
N LYS A 185 9.45 6.93 6.81
CA LYS A 185 10.48 7.48 7.69
C LYS A 185 10.91 6.48 8.76
N ASP A 186 9.95 5.84 9.44
CA ASP A 186 10.24 4.84 10.49
C ASP A 186 11.05 3.66 9.93
N ILE A 187 10.67 3.15 8.76
CA ILE A 187 11.39 2.09 8.04
C ILE A 187 12.79 2.56 7.69
N PHE A 188 12.93 3.71 7.03
CA PHE A 188 14.24 4.18 6.57
C PHE A 188 15.24 4.34 7.72
N TYR A 189 14.86 5.02 8.80
CA TYR A 189 15.80 5.31 9.89
C TYR A 189 16.09 4.12 10.82
N LYS A 190 15.22 3.11 10.86
CA LYS A 190 15.44 1.89 11.66
C LYS A 190 16.33 0.85 10.98
N ASN A 191 16.66 1.04 9.71
CA ASN A 191 17.38 0.08 8.89
C ASN A 191 18.65 0.72 8.33
N SER A 192 19.81 0.41 8.93
CA SER A 192 21.10 0.93 8.48
C SER A 192 21.44 0.55 7.04
N LEU A 193 20.97 -0.61 6.57
CA LEU A 193 21.14 -1.10 5.19
C LEU A 193 20.67 -0.08 4.14
N PHE A 194 19.63 0.70 4.44
CA PHE A 194 19.06 1.67 3.51
C PHE A 194 19.89 2.95 3.34
N ARG A 195 21.00 3.08 4.08
CA ARG A 195 22.00 4.14 3.88
C ARG A 195 23.12 3.75 2.91
N LEU A 196 23.20 2.47 2.53
CA LEU A 196 24.24 1.96 1.61
C LEU A 196 23.96 2.35 0.15
N PRO A 197 22.73 2.19 -0.39
CA PRO A 197 22.43 2.60 -1.76
C PRO A 197 22.44 4.12 -1.90
N LYS A 198 22.66 4.59 -3.14
CA LYS A 198 22.54 6.01 -3.45
C LYS A 198 21.08 6.45 -3.25
N GLN A 199 20.88 7.45 -2.40
CA GLN A 199 19.58 8.07 -2.20
C GLN A 199 19.24 8.97 -3.39
N VAL A 200 18.01 8.81 -3.88
CA VAL A 200 17.45 9.64 -4.94
C VAL A 200 16.06 10.13 -4.54
N ASN A 201 15.73 11.34 -4.97
CA ASN A 201 14.41 11.91 -4.86
C ASN A 201 13.79 12.04 -6.25
N TYR A 202 12.47 12.11 -6.29
CA TYR A 202 11.73 12.37 -7.51
C TYR A 202 11.07 13.73 -7.37
N HIS A 203 11.56 14.72 -8.13
CA HIS A 203 10.92 16.01 -8.22
C HIS A 203 9.98 16.02 -9.41
N MET A 204 8.68 16.08 -9.15
CA MET A 204 7.73 16.33 -10.22
C MET A 204 7.96 17.74 -10.78
N CYS A 205 8.60 17.82 -11.95
CA CYS A 205 8.44 18.95 -12.85
C CYS A 205 6.96 19.26 -13.15
N SER A 206 6.66 20.40 -13.76
CA SER A 206 5.27 20.78 -14.09
C SER A 206 4.56 19.74 -14.98
N SER A 207 3.26 19.51 -14.77
CA SER A 207 2.46 18.50 -15.51
C SER A 207 2.56 18.59 -17.03
N HIS A 208 2.72 19.81 -17.58
CA HIS A 208 2.85 20.03 -19.02
C HIS A 208 4.18 19.49 -19.56
N MET A 209 5.27 19.61 -18.78
CA MET A 209 6.59 19.14 -19.19
C MET A 209 6.73 17.61 -19.07
N TRP A 210 6.01 17.00 -18.12
CA TRP A 210 5.95 15.53 -17.98
C TRP A 210 5.23 14.83 -19.12
N GLN A 211 4.11 15.36 -19.61
CA GLN A 211 3.37 14.73 -20.70
C GLN A 211 4.20 14.65 -22.00
N SER A 212 5.05 15.65 -22.22
CA SER A 212 5.97 15.71 -23.36
C SER A 212 7.16 14.77 -23.21
N ARG A 213 7.73 14.65 -21.98
CA ARG A 213 8.93 13.85 -21.72
C ARG A 213 8.67 12.38 -21.34
N SER A 214 7.46 12.04 -20.92
CA SER A 214 7.15 10.68 -20.43
C SER A 214 7.23 9.64 -21.53
N ARG A 215 7.87 8.51 -21.21
CA ARG A 215 8.00 7.35 -22.10
C ARG A 215 6.64 6.67 -22.29
N GLN A 216 6.50 5.90 -23.37
CA GLN A 216 5.25 5.22 -23.70
C GLN A 216 4.79 4.24 -22.59
N GLU A 217 5.74 3.59 -21.92
CA GLU A 217 5.46 2.67 -20.80
C GLU A 217 4.88 3.43 -19.59
N GLU A 218 5.44 4.59 -19.25
CA GLU A 218 4.94 5.46 -18.17
C GLU A 218 3.52 5.95 -18.47
N LYS A 219 3.27 6.38 -19.71
CA LYS A 219 1.92 6.77 -20.16
C LYS A 219 0.93 5.61 -20.02
N THR A 220 1.37 4.38 -20.27
CA THR A 220 0.54 3.18 -20.14
C THR A 220 0.21 2.88 -18.67
N LEU A 221 1.15 3.06 -17.74
CA LEU A 221 0.92 2.92 -16.29
C LEU A 221 0.02 4.00 -15.70
N LEU A 222 0.02 5.20 -16.29
CA LEU A 222 -0.80 6.30 -15.82
C LEU A 222 -2.27 6.16 -16.23
N ARG A 223 -2.59 5.43 -17.31
CA ARG A 223 -3.98 5.23 -17.79
C ARG A 223 -4.93 4.68 -16.72
N PRO A 224 -4.61 3.61 -15.95
CA PRO A 224 -5.47 3.15 -14.85
C PRO A 224 -5.73 4.21 -13.78
N LEU A 225 -4.71 4.99 -13.41
CA LEU A 225 -4.86 6.06 -12.41
C LEU A 225 -5.68 7.23 -12.96
N GLN A 226 -5.46 7.60 -14.22
CA GLN A 226 -6.27 8.60 -14.92
C GLN A 226 -7.73 8.16 -14.98
N ALA A 227 -8.00 6.91 -15.37
CA ALA A 227 -9.34 6.34 -15.41
C ALA A 227 -10.00 6.29 -14.02
N LEU A 228 -9.27 5.88 -12.98
CA LEU A 228 -9.76 5.93 -11.59
C LEU A 228 -10.10 7.37 -11.19
N CYS A 229 -9.18 8.31 -11.39
CA CYS A 229 -9.38 9.70 -11.04
C CYS A 229 -10.60 10.28 -11.77
N SER A 230 -10.72 10.06 -13.08
CA SER A 230 -11.88 10.48 -13.87
C SER A 230 -13.18 9.87 -13.34
N PHE A 231 -13.19 8.57 -13.05
CA PHE A 231 -14.36 7.89 -12.49
C PHE A 231 -14.73 8.46 -11.11
N GLN A 232 -13.75 8.65 -10.23
CA GLN A 232 -13.95 9.24 -8.90
C GLN A 232 -14.53 10.64 -9.01
N LEU A 233 -13.98 11.49 -9.87
CA LEU A 233 -14.45 12.86 -10.08
C LEU A 233 -15.89 12.88 -10.63
N GLN A 234 -16.22 11.98 -11.57
CA GLN A 234 -17.59 11.82 -12.09
C GLN A 234 -18.59 11.37 -11.01
N HIS A 235 -18.13 10.66 -9.98
CA HIS A 235 -18.96 10.16 -8.88
C HIS A 235 -18.77 10.99 -7.60
N GLY A 236 -18.47 12.29 -7.73
CA GLY A 236 -18.51 13.25 -6.63
C GLY A 236 -17.24 13.34 -5.78
N ALA A 237 -16.15 12.67 -6.15
CA ALA A 237 -14.87 12.90 -5.50
C ALA A 237 -14.40 14.34 -5.75
N GLN A 238 -13.81 14.94 -4.72
CA GLN A 238 -13.30 16.30 -4.80
C GLN A 238 -11.79 16.29 -5.03
N ILE A 239 -11.32 17.18 -5.91
CA ILE A 239 -9.89 17.43 -6.09
C ILE A 239 -9.34 18.05 -4.80
N ARG A 240 -8.40 17.35 -4.15
CA ARG A 240 -7.72 17.86 -2.96
C ARG A 240 -6.38 18.48 -3.35
N LEU A 241 -6.30 19.79 -3.29
CA LEU A 241 -5.06 20.52 -3.50
C LEU A 241 -4.13 20.33 -2.28
N SER A 242 -2.82 20.29 -2.53
CA SER A 242 -1.82 20.19 -1.46
C SER A 242 -1.85 21.43 -0.57
N LYS A 243 -1.40 21.32 0.68
CA LYS A 243 -1.37 22.47 1.59
C LYS A 243 -0.44 23.56 1.07
N GLU A 244 0.66 23.16 0.47
CA GLU A 244 1.65 24.02 -0.17
C GLU A 244 0.99 24.82 -1.29
N HIS A 245 0.23 24.17 -2.17
CA HIS A 245 -0.49 24.82 -3.25
C HIS A 245 -1.57 25.79 -2.72
N LEU A 246 -2.34 25.37 -1.72
CA LEU A 246 -3.36 26.21 -1.11
C LEU A 246 -2.75 27.45 -0.44
N LEU A 247 -1.62 27.30 0.26
CA LEU A 247 -0.93 28.41 0.91
C LEU A 247 -0.30 29.36 -0.13
N LYS A 248 0.33 28.81 -1.16
CA LYS A 248 0.98 29.60 -2.23
C LYS A 248 -0.02 30.49 -2.98
N ASN A 249 -1.21 29.97 -3.26
CA ASN A 249 -2.23 30.70 -4.04
C ASN A 249 -3.23 31.46 -3.15
N GLY A 250 -2.99 31.54 -1.83
CA GLY A 250 -3.90 32.23 -0.91
C GLY A 250 -5.27 31.56 -0.73
N LEU A 251 -5.41 30.29 -1.13
CA LEU A 251 -6.65 29.50 -1.08
C LEU A 251 -6.79 28.65 0.20
N TYR A 252 -5.89 28.80 1.17
CA TYR A 252 -5.92 27.98 2.39
C TYR A 252 -7.05 28.42 3.33
N PRO A 253 -8.08 27.57 3.56
CA PRO A 253 -9.33 28.02 4.17
C PRO A 253 -9.30 28.08 5.71
N LYS A 254 -8.22 27.61 6.35
CA LYS A 254 -8.12 27.54 7.81
C LYS A 254 -7.23 28.66 8.36
N PRO A 255 -7.55 29.23 9.52
CA PRO A 255 -6.68 30.19 10.17
C PRO A 255 -5.33 29.55 10.50
N MET A 256 -4.29 30.38 10.51
CA MET A 256 -2.95 29.93 10.88
C MET A 256 -2.97 29.38 12.31
N PRO A 257 -2.31 28.23 12.57
CA PRO A 257 -2.30 27.64 13.89
C PRO A 257 -1.59 28.57 14.87
N LYS A 258 -2.01 28.62 16.14
CA LYS A 258 -1.30 29.42 17.17
C LYS A 258 -0.05 28.74 17.74
N ASN A 259 0.07 27.43 17.56
CA ASN A 259 1.18 26.64 18.08
C ASN A 259 2.48 26.94 17.30
N LYS A 260 3.52 27.43 18.00
CA LYS A 260 4.81 27.81 17.40
C LYS A 260 5.45 26.73 16.51
N ARG A 261 5.31 25.44 16.84
CA ARG A 261 5.86 24.34 16.03
C ARG A 261 5.06 24.15 14.75
N LYS A 262 3.74 24.26 14.82
CA LYS A 262 2.85 24.15 13.64
C LYS A 262 3.00 25.38 12.74
N LEU A 263 3.16 26.57 13.30
CA LEU A 263 3.48 27.82 12.58
C LEU A 263 4.75 27.66 11.76
N ARG A 264 5.87 27.32 12.42
CA ARG A 264 7.15 27.08 11.73
C ARG A 264 7.04 26.05 10.61
N LYS A 265 6.29 24.97 10.82
CA LYS A 265 6.06 23.98 9.76
C LYS A 265 5.29 24.58 8.57
N MET A 266 4.29 25.42 8.81
CA MET A 266 3.54 26.09 7.75
C MET A 266 4.37 27.17 7.05
N GLU A 267 5.16 27.94 7.78
CA GLU A 267 6.11 28.91 7.24
C GLU A 267 7.15 28.23 6.34
N LEU A 268 7.68 27.06 6.73
CA LEU A 268 8.60 26.28 5.89
C LEU A 268 7.95 25.84 4.57
N LEU A 269 6.66 25.48 4.56
CA LEU A 269 5.93 25.14 3.34
C LEU A 269 5.67 26.36 2.44
N MET A 270 5.62 27.56 3.00
CA MET A 270 5.52 28.81 2.26
C MET A 270 6.89 29.27 1.72
N ASN A 271 7.96 28.99 2.48
CA ASN A 271 9.33 29.43 2.21
C ASN A 271 10.14 28.47 1.34
N SER A 272 9.64 27.28 0.99
CA SER A 272 10.25 26.36 0.02
C SER A 272 10.27 26.90 -1.44
N ILE A 273 10.23 28.22 -1.60
CA ILE A 273 10.18 29.00 -2.87
C ILE A 273 11.07 30.26 -2.75
N LYS A 274 12.21 30.17 -2.07
CA LYS A 274 13.34 31.07 -2.30
C LYS A 274 14.60 30.24 -2.56
N ILE A 275 14.58 29.52 -3.67
CA ILE A 275 15.76 29.09 -4.44
C ILE A 275 15.42 29.38 -5.89
#